data_AF-A0AAX2TL94-F1
#
_entry.id   AF-A0AAX2TL94-F1
#
_cell.length_a   1.000
_cell.length_b   1.000
_cell.length_c   1.000
_cell.angle_alpha   90.00
_cell.angle_beta   90.00
_cell.angle_gamma   90.00
#
_symmetry.space_group_name_H-M   'P 1'
#
loop_
_entity.id
_entity.type
_entity.pdbx_description
1 polymer ?
#
loop_
_entity_poly.entity_id
_entity_poly.type
_entity_poly.pdbx_seq_one_letter_code
_entity_poly.pdbx_strand_id
1 'polypeptide(L)'
;MQHQTIHPSVDSGVVAGTAGFKGGTLKCLCSDKPVEISVASNVAHNHACGCTKCWKPEGAIFSVVGVVPRDTVSITANADKLAIVDPAATIQRHACKDCGV
;
A
#
# COMPACT_ATOMS: atom_id res chain seq x y z
N MET A 1 0.02 -15.88 -26.70
CA MET A 1 -0.97 -15.84 -25.60
C MET A 1 -0.55 -14.69 -24.70
N GLN A 2 -1.37 -13.64 -24.56
CA GLN A 2 -1.03 -12.55 -23.66
C GLN A 2 -1.22 -13.05 -22.23
N HIS A 3 -0.13 -13.14 -21.47
CA HIS A 3 -0.18 -13.42 -20.04
C HIS A 3 -0.79 -12.18 -19.36
N GLN A 4 -2.04 -12.30 -18.92
CA GLN A 4 -2.72 -11.23 -18.21
C GLN A 4 -2.18 -11.17 -16.77
N THR A 5 -1.41 -10.14 -16.46
CA THR A 5 -0.83 -9.90 -15.13
C THR A 5 -1.83 -9.19 -14.23
N ILE A 6 -2.15 -9.78 -13.08
CA ILE A 6 -3.07 -9.20 -12.09
C ILE A 6 -2.32 -8.16 -11.27
N HIS A 7 -1.26 -8.62 -10.58
CA HIS A 7 -0.39 -7.82 -9.74
C HIS A 7 0.87 -8.63 -9.43
N PRO A 8 2.08 -8.03 -9.43
CA PRO A 8 3.35 -8.76 -9.26
C PRO A 8 3.41 -9.66 -8.01
N SER A 9 2.69 -9.30 -6.94
CA SER A 9 2.67 -10.08 -5.70
C SER A 9 1.82 -11.35 -5.72
N VAL A 10 1.01 -11.58 -6.77
CA VAL A 10 0.13 -12.75 -6.89
C VAL A 10 0.26 -13.48 -8.22
N ASP A 11 0.96 -12.90 -9.20
CA ASP A 11 1.14 -13.50 -10.53
C ASP A 11 1.86 -14.87 -10.46
N SER A 12 2.69 -15.08 -9.43
CA SER A 12 3.37 -16.36 -9.14
C SER A 12 2.69 -17.18 -8.04
N GLY A 13 1.44 -16.87 -7.69
CA GLY A 13 0.69 -17.48 -6.60
C GLY A 13 0.63 -16.62 -5.33
N VAL A 14 -0.32 -16.96 -4.45
CA VAL A 14 -0.57 -16.23 -3.20
C VAL A 14 0.25 -16.83 -2.06
N VAL A 15 1.01 -15.99 -1.35
CA VAL A 15 1.79 -16.39 -0.18
C VAL A 15 0.92 -16.37 1.07
N ALA A 16 0.92 -17.46 1.83
CA ALA A 16 0.20 -17.53 3.10
C ALA A 16 0.83 -16.58 4.14
N GLY A 17 -0.02 -15.83 4.84
CA GLY A 17 0.41 -14.97 5.94
C GLY A 17 0.84 -15.78 7.16
N THR A 18 1.63 -15.15 8.04
CA THR A 18 2.06 -15.74 9.31
C THR A 18 1.08 -15.41 10.43
N ALA A 19 0.61 -16.43 11.16
CA ALA A 19 -0.21 -16.23 12.34
C ALA A 19 0.54 -15.42 13.41
N GLY A 20 -0.12 -14.41 13.99
CA GLY A 20 0.47 -13.57 15.03
C GLY A 20 1.57 -12.61 14.57
N PHE A 21 1.75 -12.40 13.25
CA PHE A 21 2.68 -11.41 12.72
C PHE A 21 2.45 -10.03 13.36
N LYS A 22 3.53 -9.36 13.76
CA LYS A 22 3.48 -8.13 14.57
C LYS A 22 3.53 -6.84 13.75
N GLY A 23 3.50 -6.97 12.43
CA GLY A 23 3.57 -5.85 11.51
C GLY A 23 5.00 -5.55 11.07
N GLY A 24 5.23 -4.34 10.57
CA GLY A 24 6.50 -3.95 9.96
C GLY A 24 6.50 -2.51 9.47
N THR A 25 7.46 -2.18 8.60
CA THR A 25 7.64 -0.83 8.06
C THR A 25 7.35 -0.81 6.56
N LEU A 26 6.46 0.08 6.14
CA LEU A 26 6.24 0.41 4.73
C LEU A 26 7.13 1.60 4.36
N LYS A 27 7.66 1.59 3.13
CA LYS A 27 8.43 2.69 2.56
C LYS A 27 7.92 3.05 1.17
N CYS A 28 7.85 4.33 0.86
CA CYS A 28 7.58 4.79 -0.52
C CYS A 28 8.79 4.51 -1.43
N LEU A 29 8.66 4.77 -2.74
CA LEU A 29 9.67 4.43 -3.76
C LEU A 29 10.77 5.48 -3.95
N CYS A 30 10.82 6.55 -3.14
CA CYS A 30 11.91 7.53 -3.23
C CYS A 30 13.25 6.90 -2.84
N SER A 31 14.29 7.12 -3.66
CA SER A 31 15.66 6.68 -3.37
C SER A 31 16.34 7.50 -2.27
N ASP A 32 15.95 8.76 -2.11
CA ASP A 32 16.39 9.64 -1.02
C ASP A 32 15.17 10.09 -0.19
N LYS A 33 15.35 10.11 1.13
CA LYS A 33 14.33 10.49 2.13
C LYS A 33 12.94 9.89 1.84
N PRO A 34 12.79 8.56 1.88
CA PRO A 34 11.50 7.92 1.69
C PRO A 34 10.55 8.25 2.84
N VAL A 35 9.26 8.39 2.55
CA VAL A 35 8.23 8.27 3.59
C VAL A 35 8.35 6.89 4.20
N GLU A 36 8.40 6.83 5.53
CA GLU A 36 8.36 5.57 6.28
C GLU A 36 7.14 5.53 7.20
N ILE A 37 6.45 4.40 7.21
CA ILE A 37 5.24 4.18 8.00
C ILE A 37 5.41 2.86 8.76
N SER A 38 5.36 2.93 10.09
CA SER A 38 5.25 1.76 10.94
C SER A 38 3.80 1.27 11.01
N VAL A 39 3.61 -0.03 10.89
CA VAL A 39 2.34 -0.74 11.06
C VAL A 39 2.54 -1.76 12.17
N ALA A 40 1.90 -1.57 13.31
CA ALA A 40 2.09 -2.37 14.54
C ALA A 40 0.99 -3.43 14.74
N SER A 41 0.53 -4.05 13.65
CA SER A 41 -0.45 -5.13 13.69
C SER A 41 -0.29 -6.10 12.52
N ASN A 42 -0.97 -7.24 12.60
CA ASN A 42 -1.19 -8.05 11.41
C ASN A 42 -2.19 -7.36 10.47
N VAL A 43 -2.10 -7.66 9.17
CA VAL A 43 -3.02 -7.15 8.15
C VAL A 43 -4.24 -8.07 8.04
N ALA A 44 -5.42 -7.47 8.00
CA ALA A 44 -6.67 -8.18 7.72
C ALA A 44 -7.19 -7.86 6.31
N HIS A 45 -8.04 -8.75 5.79
CA HIS A 45 -8.77 -8.56 4.52
C HIS A 45 -7.91 -8.12 3.33
N ASN A 46 -6.68 -8.64 3.21
CA ASN A 46 -5.82 -8.35 2.06
C ASN A 46 -6.44 -8.94 0.77
N HIS A 47 -6.58 -8.12 -0.28
CA HIS A 47 -7.23 -8.55 -1.52
C HIS A 47 -6.73 -7.78 -2.74
N ALA A 48 -6.92 -8.37 -3.92
CA ALA A 48 -6.76 -7.68 -5.19
C ALA A 48 -7.98 -6.77 -5.44
N CYS A 49 -7.76 -5.48 -5.70
CA CYS A 49 -8.80 -4.48 -5.89
C CYS A 49 -8.71 -3.84 -7.28
N GLY A 50 -9.77 -3.98 -8.08
CA GLY A 50 -9.85 -3.45 -9.44
C GLY A 50 -10.36 -2.01 -9.54
N CYS A 51 -10.66 -1.35 -8.43
CA CYS A 51 -11.19 0.02 -8.49
C CYS A 51 -10.16 1.00 -9.05
N THR A 52 -10.61 2.09 -9.66
CA THR A 52 -9.74 3.11 -10.26
C THR A 52 -9.03 3.99 -9.25
N LYS A 53 -9.47 3.97 -7.97
CA LYS A 53 -9.00 4.93 -6.95
C LYS A 53 -7.79 4.44 -6.14
N CYS A 54 -7.54 3.14 -6.06
CA CYS A 54 -6.39 2.61 -5.32
C CYS A 54 -5.14 2.55 -6.20
N TRP A 55 -3.99 2.86 -5.60
CA TRP A 55 -2.67 2.85 -6.24
C TRP A 55 -2.34 1.46 -6.80
N LYS A 56 -1.69 1.42 -7.96
CA LYS A 56 -1.21 0.21 -8.63
C LYS A 56 0.24 0.44 -9.04
N PRO A 57 1.12 -0.57 -8.89
CA PRO A 57 2.43 -0.48 -9.53
C PRO A 57 2.27 -0.46 -11.04
N GLU A 58 3.29 0.06 -11.73
CA GLU A 58 3.32 0.09 -13.18
C GLU A 58 3.11 -1.31 -13.78
N GLY A 59 2.24 -1.41 -14.79
CA GLY A 59 1.90 -2.67 -15.45
C GLY A 59 0.86 -3.55 -14.74
N ALA A 60 0.45 -3.24 -13.51
CA ALA A 60 -0.57 -4.03 -12.80
C ALA A 60 -1.99 -3.56 -13.11
N ILE A 61 -2.91 -4.52 -13.30
CA ILE A 61 -4.34 -4.25 -13.53
C ILE A 61 -5.07 -4.07 -12.19
N PHE A 62 -4.63 -4.77 -11.14
CA PHE A 62 -5.21 -4.70 -9.80
C PHE A 62 -4.23 -4.04 -8.81
N SER A 63 -4.78 -3.37 -7.81
CA SER A 63 -4.06 -3.00 -6.59
C SER A 63 -4.08 -4.20 -5.63
N VAL A 64 -3.12 -4.31 -4.72
CA VAL A 64 -3.22 -5.20 -3.56
C VAL A 64 -3.30 -4.34 -2.30
N VAL A 65 -4.40 -4.47 -1.58
CA VAL A 65 -4.71 -3.62 -0.42
C VAL A 65 -5.31 -4.47 0.71
N GLY A 66 -4.83 -4.21 1.93
CA GLY A 66 -5.38 -4.76 3.17
C GLY A 66 -5.71 -3.65 4.15
N VAL A 67 -6.23 -4.03 5.32
CA VAL A 67 -6.65 -3.07 6.35
C VAL A 67 -6.03 -3.41 7.70
N VAL A 68 -5.79 -2.37 8.49
CA VAL A 68 -5.30 -2.43 9.87
C VAL A 68 -6.03 -1.38 10.71
N PRO A 69 -6.11 -1.54 12.05
CA PRO A 69 -6.62 -0.51 12.93
C PRO A 69 -5.78 0.79 12.82
N ARG A 70 -6.44 1.95 12.75
CA ARG A 70 -5.76 3.24 12.51
C ARG A 70 -4.71 3.57 13.58
N ASP A 71 -4.99 3.24 14.83
CA ASP A 71 -4.12 3.44 15.98
C ASP A 71 -2.82 2.61 15.93
N THR A 72 -2.75 1.62 15.04
CA THR A 72 -1.54 0.81 14.81
C THR A 72 -0.64 1.37 13.70
N VAL A 73 -1.03 2.47 13.06
CA VAL A 73 -0.28 3.11 11.96
C VAL A 73 0.38 4.39 12.46
N SER A 74 1.68 4.56 12.19
CA SER A 74 2.44 5.77 12.56
C SER A 74 3.42 6.14 11.46
N ILE A 75 3.42 7.41 11.04
CA ILE A 75 4.42 7.91 10.10
C ILE A 75 5.71 8.16 10.87
N THR A 76 6.79 7.47 10.52
CA THR A 76 8.07 7.50 11.25
C THR A 76 9.13 8.37 10.57
N ALA A 77 8.98 8.69 9.28
CA ALA A 77 9.89 9.60 8.57
C ALA A 77 9.20 10.34 7.42
N ASN A 78 9.65 11.59 7.19
CA ASN A 78 9.32 12.43 6.02
C ASN A 78 7.81 12.64 5.78
N ALA A 79 7.05 12.84 6.86
CA ALA A 79 5.60 13.03 6.82
C ALA A 79 5.16 14.25 5.98
N ASP A 80 6.01 15.27 5.88
CA ASP A 80 5.82 16.47 5.07
C ASP A 80 5.71 16.17 3.56
N LYS A 81 6.16 14.97 3.13
CA LYS A 81 6.03 14.51 1.75
C LYS A 81 4.67 13.93 1.43
N LEU A 82 3.81 13.66 2.40
CA LEU A 82 2.47 13.11 2.17
C LEU A 82 1.45 14.20 1.84
N ALA A 83 0.60 13.93 0.84
CA ALA A 83 -0.53 14.77 0.49
C ALA A 83 -1.80 13.91 0.32
N ILE A 84 -2.95 14.49 0.64
CA ILE A 84 -4.24 13.86 0.37
C ILE A 84 -4.52 13.95 -1.13
N VAL A 85 -4.79 12.81 -1.77
CA VAL A 85 -5.05 12.73 -3.22
C VAL A 85 -6.39 13.36 -3.59
N ASP A 86 -7.42 13.08 -2.81
CA ASP A 86 -8.79 13.60 -3.00
C ASP A 86 -9.42 13.86 -1.63
N PRO A 87 -9.54 15.12 -1.19
CA PRO A 87 -10.11 15.45 0.12
C PRO A 87 -11.61 15.18 0.22
N ALA A 88 -12.31 15.06 -0.91
CA ALA A 88 -13.75 14.75 -0.96
C ALA A 88 -14.02 13.24 -0.92
N ALA A 89 -13.00 12.38 -1.07
CA ALA A 89 -13.16 10.95 -0.98
C ALA A 89 -13.40 10.50 0.48
N THR A 90 -14.35 9.56 0.66
CA THR A 90 -14.60 8.92 1.96
C THR A 90 -13.33 8.26 2.54
N ILE A 91 -12.53 7.64 1.67
CA ILE A 91 -11.20 7.15 2.03
C ILE A 91 -10.19 8.16 1.49
N GLN A 92 -9.70 9.02 2.38
CA GLN A 92 -8.63 9.96 2.07
C GLN A 92 -7.31 9.19 1.95
N ARG A 93 -6.80 9.13 0.71
CA ARG A 93 -5.55 8.44 0.39
C ARG A 93 -4.41 9.44 0.54
N HIS A 94 -3.41 9.08 1.33
CA HIS A 94 -2.20 9.86 1.51
C HIS A 94 -1.11 9.28 0.60
N ALA A 95 -0.65 10.06 -0.38
CA ALA A 95 0.40 9.65 -1.31
C ALA A 95 1.62 10.57 -1.16
N CYS A 96 2.81 10.01 -1.37
CA CYS A 96 4.05 10.76 -1.45
C CYS A 96 4.04 11.68 -2.68
N LYS A 97 4.27 12.98 -2.47
CA LYS A 97 4.32 14.00 -3.53
C LYS A 97 5.37 13.73 -4.61
N ASP A 98 6.43 13.00 -4.27
CA ASP A 98 7.59 12.82 -5.15
C ASP A 98 7.47 11.58 -6.04
N CYS A 99 6.94 10.47 -5.52
CA CYS A 99 6.86 9.20 -6.26
C CYS A 99 5.42 8.72 -6.50
N GLY A 100 4.41 9.42 -5.98
CA GLY A 100 2.99 9.10 -6.17
C GLY A 100 2.50 7.83 -5.45
N VAL A 101 3.35 7.21 -4.63
CA VAL A 101 3.02 6.04 -3.77
C VAL A 101 2.54 6.49 -2.41
#